data_AF-A0A0J5FNA5-F1
#
_entry.id   AF-A0A0J5FNA5-F1
#
_cell.length_a   1.000
_cell.length_b   1.000
_cell.length_c   1.000
_cell.angle_alpha   90.00
_cell.angle_beta   90.00
_cell.angle_gamma   90.00
#
_symmetry.space_group_name_H-M   'P 1'
#
loop_
_entity.id
_entity.type
_entity.pdbx_description
1 polymer ?
#
loop_
_entity_poly.entity_id
_entity_poly.type
_entity_poly.pdbx_seq_one_letter_code
_entity_poly.pdbx_strand_id
1 'polypeptide(L)'
;MNWRIERLGYRLLCCLLGWGMVGMIYQLTANYQMNGYDQAMVLPLSVIDQWIAFSSNGIWLYLSFFLLIPLAYLCCPLSRVRWLMLAMQGCALFSGLIYLFYPTTLDYPPIVGDKITDRMLIHLITIDSAQNCLPSLHASLTVLSVYVLWQKQQKIRRLLWLMWGVLIGFSIIQLRRHLFIDLMAGILMAIVIGTLCQLILQAAVARFDFKRSKKWDMEK
;
A
#
# COMPACT_ATOMS: atom_id res chain seq x y z
N MET A 1 15.63 -16.84 25.95
CA MET A 1 14.52 -16.53 25.03
C MET A 1 15.03 -16.69 23.59
N ASN A 2 14.29 -17.35 22.69
CA ASN A 2 14.79 -17.76 21.37
C ASN A 2 14.75 -16.58 20.39
N TRP A 3 15.92 -16.06 20.02
CA TRP A 3 16.07 -14.89 19.14
C TRP A 3 15.36 -15.00 17.77
N ARG A 4 15.14 -16.22 17.26
CA ARG A 4 14.31 -16.43 16.04
C ARG A 4 12.85 -16.07 16.29
N ILE A 5 12.32 -16.41 17.45
CA ILE A 5 10.94 -16.11 17.87
C ILE A 5 10.78 -14.60 18.07
N GLU A 6 11.75 -13.95 18.72
CA GLU A 6 11.74 -12.49 18.93
C GLU A 6 11.73 -11.73 17.59
N ARG A 7 12.53 -12.18 16.62
CA ARG A 7 12.57 -11.59 15.27
C ARG A 7 11.26 -11.76 14.52
N LEU A 8 10.62 -12.93 14.62
CA LEU A 8 9.32 -13.16 14.01
C LEU A 8 8.24 -12.29 14.67
N GLY A 9 8.21 -12.27 16.01
CA GLY A 9 7.28 -11.44 16.77
C GLY A 9 7.40 -9.96 16.41
N TYR A 10 8.63 -9.45 16.27
CA TYR A 10 8.86 -8.07 15.83
C TYR A 10 8.31 -7.78 14.43
N ARG A 11 8.50 -8.70 13.47
CA ARG A 11 7.97 -8.56 12.10
C ARG A 11 6.45 -8.55 12.09
N LEU A 12 5.82 -9.46 12.84
CA LEU A 12 4.36 -9.54 12.95
C LEU A 12 3.79 -8.30 13.62
N LEU A 13 4.43 -7.81 14.68
CA LEU A 13 4.03 -6.57 15.34
C LEU A 13 4.12 -5.38 14.39
N CYS A 14 5.22 -5.23 13.64
CA CYS A 14 5.34 -4.17 12.64
C CYS A 14 4.33 -4.33 11.50
N CYS A 15 4.01 -5.55 11.08
CA CYS A 15 2.96 -5.81 10.10
C CYS A 15 1.60 -5.36 10.63
N LEU A 16 1.26 -5.73 11.87
CA LEU A 16 0.01 -5.35 12.52
C LEU A 16 -0.10 -3.83 12.68
N LEU A 17 0.94 -3.18 13.21
CA LEU A 17 0.94 -1.73 13.39
C LEU A 17 0.98 -0.96 12.07
N GLY A 18 1.72 -1.46 11.08
CA GLY A 18 1.85 -0.82 9.77
C GLY A 18 0.59 -1.00 8.94
N TRP A 19 0.27 -2.24 8.60
CA TRP A 19 -0.85 -2.56 7.73
C TRP A 19 -2.22 -2.47 8.43
N GLY A 20 -2.30 -2.84 9.71
CA GLY A 20 -3.54 -2.67 10.49
C GLY A 20 -3.95 -1.20 10.62
N MET A 21 -2.99 -0.29 10.84
CA MET A 21 -3.27 1.15 10.84
C MET A 21 -3.75 1.65 9.47
N VAL A 22 -3.19 1.13 8.37
CA VAL A 22 -3.68 1.44 7.02
C VAL A 22 -5.16 1.05 6.89
N GLY A 23 -5.51 -0.18 7.29
CA GLY A 23 -6.90 -0.65 7.27
C GLY A 23 -7.83 0.21 8.14
N MET A 24 -7.38 0.62 9.33
CA MET A 24 -8.15 1.51 10.20
C MET A 24 -8.42 2.87 9.55
N ILE A 25 -7.39 3.54 9.02
CA ILE A 25 -7.56 4.85 8.36
C ILE A 25 -8.46 4.71 7.13
N TYR A 26 -8.27 3.64 6.34
CA TYR A 26 -9.07 3.39 5.15
C TYR A 26 -10.55 3.22 5.50
N GLN A 27 -10.89 2.40 6.50
CA GLN A 27 -12.29 2.22 6.90
C GLN A 27 -12.88 3.44 7.59
N LEU A 28 -12.09 4.19 8.38
CA LEU A 28 -12.57 5.42 9.02
C LEU A 28 -12.94 6.48 7.97
N THR A 29 -12.10 6.67 6.96
CA THR A 29 -12.36 7.61 5.86
C THR A 29 -13.53 7.14 5.00
N ALA A 30 -13.61 5.84 4.67
CA ALA A 30 -14.73 5.28 3.94
C ALA A 30 -16.07 5.49 4.66
N ASN A 31 -16.13 5.17 5.96
CA ASN A 31 -17.35 5.31 6.77
C ASN A 31 -17.76 6.78 6.93
N TYR A 32 -16.80 7.71 7.03
CA TYR A 32 -17.11 9.14 7.09
C TYR A 32 -17.84 9.61 5.83
N GLN A 33 -17.42 9.12 4.67
CA GLN A 33 -17.98 9.56 3.39
C GLN A 33 -19.24 8.78 2.96
N MET A 34 -19.60 7.67 3.64
CA MET A 34 -20.88 6.97 3.40
C MET A 34 -22.11 7.89 3.55
N ASN A 35 -21.98 8.99 4.30
CA ASN A 35 -23.03 10.01 4.46
C ASN A 35 -23.03 11.10 3.37
N GLY A 36 -22.06 11.09 2.44
CA GLY A 36 -21.82 12.16 1.47
C GLY A 36 -21.54 11.69 0.05
N TYR A 37 -22.09 10.53 -0.37
CA TYR A 37 -21.82 9.93 -1.68
C TYR A 37 -22.03 10.90 -2.87
N ASP A 38 -23.01 11.78 -2.78
CA ASP A 38 -23.30 12.78 -3.82
C ASP A 38 -22.25 13.89 -3.96
N GLN A 39 -21.26 13.95 -3.06
CA GLN A 39 -20.19 14.95 -3.07
C GLN A 39 -18.85 14.45 -3.59
N ALA A 40 -18.71 13.15 -3.89
CA ALA A 40 -17.46 12.60 -4.40
C ALA A 40 -17.24 12.96 -5.88
N MET A 41 -16.05 13.45 -6.21
CA MET A 41 -15.70 13.79 -7.60
C MET A 41 -15.50 12.51 -8.42
N VAL A 42 -16.27 12.34 -9.50
CA VAL A 42 -16.10 11.23 -10.44
C VAL A 42 -14.85 11.47 -11.28
N LEU A 43 -13.90 10.55 -11.22
CA LEU A 43 -12.69 10.65 -12.03
C LEU A 43 -12.93 10.18 -13.46
N PRO A 44 -12.49 10.95 -14.47
CA PRO A 44 -12.65 10.55 -15.87
C PRO A 44 -11.67 9.44 -16.26
N LEU A 45 -12.13 8.52 -17.11
CA LEU A 45 -11.27 7.49 -17.69
C LEU A 45 -10.15 8.10 -18.54
N SER A 46 -8.92 7.67 -18.31
CA SER A 46 -7.80 7.99 -19.20
C SER A 46 -7.78 7.08 -20.43
N VAL A 47 -6.99 7.44 -21.44
CA VAL A 47 -6.76 6.60 -22.64
C VAL A 47 -6.23 5.21 -22.27
N ILE A 48 -5.37 5.13 -21.25
CA ILE A 48 -4.80 3.85 -20.78
C ILE A 48 -5.88 2.98 -20.14
N ASP A 49 -6.79 3.59 -19.37
CA ASP A 49 -7.89 2.85 -18.73
C ASP A 49 -8.81 2.24 -19.78
N GLN A 50 -9.05 2.94 -20.89
CA GLN A 50 -9.89 2.46 -21.99
C GLN A 50 -9.29 1.27 -22.74
N TRP A 51 -7.95 1.15 -22.79
CA TRP A 51 -7.27 0.00 -23.39
C TRP A 51 -7.40 -1.28 -22.56
N ILE A 52 -7.67 -1.14 -21.26
CA ILE A 52 -7.85 -2.27 -20.35
C ILE A 52 -9.33 -2.52 -20.17
N ALA A 53 -9.85 -3.55 -20.85
CA ALA A 53 -11.24 -3.96 -20.71
C ALA A 53 -11.54 -4.48 -19.29
N PHE A 54 -12.70 -4.11 -18.76
CA PHE A 54 -13.17 -4.63 -17.48
C PHE A 54 -13.32 -6.16 -17.53
N SER A 55 -12.78 -6.85 -16.52
CA SER A 55 -12.96 -8.30 -16.37
C SER A 55 -12.79 -8.72 -14.91
N SER A 56 -13.79 -9.41 -14.35
CA SER A 56 -13.74 -9.94 -12.99
C SER A 56 -12.64 -10.99 -12.77
N ASN A 57 -12.08 -11.57 -13.84
CA ASN A 57 -10.98 -12.53 -13.76
C ASN A 57 -9.72 -11.95 -13.08
N GLY A 58 -9.55 -10.62 -13.09
CA GLY A 58 -8.46 -9.94 -12.39
C GLY A 58 -8.50 -10.10 -10.87
N ILE A 59 -9.62 -10.58 -10.30
CA ILE A 59 -9.84 -10.68 -8.85
C ILE A 59 -8.75 -11.51 -8.15
N TRP A 60 -8.24 -12.58 -8.76
CA TRP A 60 -7.22 -13.41 -8.13
C TRP A 60 -5.89 -12.68 -7.99
N LEU A 61 -5.47 -11.96 -9.03
CA LEU A 61 -4.28 -11.11 -8.98
C LEU A 61 -4.49 -9.95 -8.00
N TYR A 62 -5.68 -9.37 -7.95
CA TYR A 62 -6.00 -8.35 -6.96
C TYR A 62 -5.89 -8.90 -5.54
N LEU A 63 -6.52 -10.05 -5.23
CA LEU A 63 -6.49 -10.64 -3.89
C LEU A 63 -5.07 -11.05 -3.47
N SER A 64 -4.19 -11.34 -4.41
CA SER A 64 -2.77 -11.61 -4.12
C SER A 64 -2.04 -10.42 -3.48
N PHE A 65 -2.57 -9.18 -3.60
CA PHE A 65 -2.13 -8.01 -2.83
C PHE A 65 -2.11 -8.29 -1.32
N PHE A 66 -3.17 -8.90 -0.79
CA PHE A 66 -3.30 -9.22 0.64
C PHE A 66 -2.26 -10.26 1.10
N LEU A 67 -1.68 -11.03 0.17
CA LEU A 67 -0.57 -11.93 0.44
C LEU A 67 0.79 -11.22 0.34
N LEU A 68 0.94 -10.29 -0.61
CA LEU A 68 2.19 -9.56 -0.84
C LEU A 68 2.60 -8.74 0.40
N ILE A 69 1.65 -8.06 1.05
CA ILE A 69 1.94 -7.20 2.22
C ILE A 69 2.57 -7.96 3.39
N PRO A 70 1.93 -9.01 3.96
CA PRO A 70 2.54 -9.77 5.06
C PRO A 70 3.84 -10.44 4.62
N LEU A 71 3.93 -10.92 3.37
CA LEU A 71 5.16 -11.49 2.83
C LEU A 71 6.31 -10.48 2.81
N ALA A 72 6.03 -9.21 2.50
CA ALA A 72 7.03 -8.14 2.56
C ALA A 72 7.57 -7.97 3.99
N TYR A 73 6.70 -7.93 5.01
CA TYR A 73 7.14 -7.86 6.41
C TYR A 73 7.92 -9.09 6.86
N LEU A 74 7.52 -10.28 6.44
CA LEU A 74 8.17 -11.53 6.81
C LEU A 74 9.54 -11.72 6.16
N CYS A 75 9.68 -11.33 4.89
CA CYS A 75 10.86 -11.64 4.08
C CYS A 75 11.83 -10.47 3.89
N CYS A 76 11.46 -9.23 4.20
CA CYS A 76 12.39 -8.10 4.07
C CYS A 76 13.56 -8.17 5.06
N PRO A 77 14.70 -7.50 4.79
CA PRO A 77 15.77 -7.37 5.77
C PRO A 77 15.26 -6.73 7.08
N LEU A 78 15.70 -7.24 8.24
CA LEU A 78 15.22 -6.79 9.55
C LEU A 78 15.41 -5.27 9.76
N SER A 79 16.50 -4.71 9.22
CA SER A 79 16.81 -3.27 9.26
C SER A 79 15.80 -2.40 8.50
N ARG A 80 14.99 -2.97 7.59
CA ARG A 80 14.00 -2.26 6.79
C ARG A 80 12.57 -2.45 7.26
N VAL A 81 12.31 -3.38 8.19
CA VAL A 81 10.95 -3.66 8.71
C VAL A 81 10.31 -2.41 9.31
N ARG A 82 11.07 -1.67 10.13
CA ARG A 82 10.59 -0.42 10.74
C ARG A 82 10.30 0.66 9.70
N TRP A 83 11.15 0.77 8.68
CA TRP A 83 10.93 1.70 7.57
C TRP A 83 9.64 1.37 6.82
N LEU A 84 9.40 0.09 6.51
CA LEU A 84 8.19 -0.35 5.81
C LEU A 84 6.92 0.01 6.60
N MET A 85 6.92 -0.26 7.91
CA MET A 85 5.84 0.10 8.82
C MET A 85 5.53 1.60 8.76
N LEU A 86 6.55 2.45 8.96
CA LEU A 86 6.36 3.90 8.97
C LEU A 86 5.98 4.47 7.61
N ALA A 87 6.54 3.93 6.52
CA ALA A 87 6.20 4.37 5.16
C ALA A 87 4.75 4.03 4.81
N MET A 88 4.27 2.83 5.17
CA MET A 88 2.87 2.45 4.98
C MET A 88 1.91 3.33 5.80
N GLN A 89 2.25 3.59 7.07
CA GLN A 89 1.47 4.50 7.92
C GLN A 89 1.44 5.92 7.36
N GLY A 90 2.58 6.44 6.89
CA GLY A 90 2.66 7.75 6.27
C GLY A 90 1.83 7.85 4.99
N CYS A 91 1.85 6.83 4.14
CA CYS A 91 0.99 6.77 2.94
C CYS A 91 -0.48 6.74 3.33
N ALA A 92 -0.86 5.94 4.33
CA ALA A 92 -2.23 5.86 4.82
C ALA A 92 -2.73 7.19 5.38
N LEU A 93 -1.93 7.85 6.22
CA LEU A 93 -2.28 9.15 6.79
C LEU A 93 -2.44 10.21 5.70
N PHE A 94 -1.47 10.31 4.79
CA PHE A 94 -1.54 11.32 3.73
C PHE A 94 -2.71 11.07 2.76
N SER A 95 -2.90 9.81 2.34
CA SER A 95 -4.02 9.46 1.46
C SER A 95 -5.35 9.66 2.17
N GLY A 96 -5.44 9.27 3.44
CA GLY A 96 -6.63 9.48 4.27
C GLY A 96 -6.99 10.96 4.42
N LEU A 97 -6.01 11.86 4.56
CA LEU A 97 -6.27 13.31 4.53
C LEU A 97 -6.86 13.74 3.19
N ILE A 98 -6.31 13.27 2.06
CA ILE A 98 -6.87 13.58 0.74
C ILE A 98 -8.29 13.05 0.62
N TYR A 99 -8.56 11.81 1.04
CA TYR A 99 -9.90 11.23 0.99
C TYR A 99 -10.92 12.07 1.76
N LEU A 100 -10.53 12.62 2.92
CA LEU A 100 -11.42 13.47 3.72
C LEU A 100 -11.71 14.83 3.07
N PHE A 101 -10.72 15.47 2.44
CA PHE A 101 -10.89 16.81 1.86
C PHE A 101 -11.31 16.82 0.39
N TYR A 102 -10.98 15.76 -0.35
CA TYR A 102 -11.23 15.62 -1.78
C TYR A 102 -11.59 14.16 -2.10
N PRO A 103 -12.78 13.70 -1.70
CA PRO A 103 -13.25 12.36 -2.00
C PRO A 103 -13.42 12.18 -3.51
N THR A 104 -12.97 11.04 -4.03
CA THR A 104 -13.03 10.72 -5.46
C THR A 104 -13.60 9.33 -5.68
N THR A 105 -14.49 9.18 -6.65
CA THR A 105 -15.14 7.92 -7.02
C THR A 105 -14.96 7.64 -8.51
N LEU A 106 -15.37 6.45 -8.96
CA LEU A 106 -15.33 6.03 -10.36
C LEU A 106 -16.73 5.73 -10.88
N ASP A 107 -16.87 5.76 -12.21
CA ASP A 107 -18.00 5.11 -12.88
C ASP A 107 -17.76 3.59 -12.93
N TYR A 108 -18.39 2.87 -12.01
CA TYR A 108 -18.17 1.44 -11.84
C TYR A 108 -19.04 0.62 -12.81
N PRO A 109 -18.44 -0.27 -13.61
CA PRO A 109 -19.20 -1.12 -14.51
C PRO A 109 -20.09 -2.10 -13.71
N PRO A 110 -21.31 -2.39 -14.18
CA PRO A 110 -22.18 -3.36 -13.52
C PRO A 110 -21.58 -4.76 -13.62
N ILE A 111 -21.68 -5.52 -12.53
CA ILE A 111 -21.28 -6.93 -12.48
C ILE A 111 -22.54 -7.77 -12.74
N VAL A 112 -22.70 -8.24 -13.98
CA VAL A 112 -23.93 -8.90 -14.47
C VAL A 112 -23.80 -10.44 -14.50
N GLY A 113 -22.61 -10.98 -14.27
CA GLY A 113 -22.34 -12.42 -14.30
C GLY A 113 -22.51 -13.12 -12.95
N ASP A 114 -22.49 -14.46 -12.97
CA ASP A 114 -22.59 -15.33 -11.79
C ASP A 114 -21.37 -16.27 -11.62
N LYS A 115 -20.24 -15.92 -12.23
CA LYS A 115 -19.02 -16.71 -12.08
C LYS A 115 -18.47 -16.56 -10.65
N ILE A 116 -17.64 -17.51 -10.22
CA ILE A 116 -16.93 -17.39 -8.94
C ILE A 116 -16.15 -16.08 -8.83
N THR A 117 -15.58 -15.60 -9.94
CA THR A 117 -14.86 -14.33 -10.00
C THR A 117 -15.77 -13.12 -9.82
N ASP A 118 -16.98 -13.17 -10.36
CA ASP A 118 -18.00 -12.12 -10.20
C ASP A 118 -18.46 -12.06 -8.74
N ARG A 119 -18.80 -13.21 -8.14
CA ARG A 119 -19.21 -13.31 -6.73
C ARG A 119 -18.11 -12.83 -5.78
N MET A 120 -16.85 -13.20 -6.03
CA MET A 120 -15.72 -12.73 -5.24
C MET A 120 -15.50 -11.23 -5.38
N LEU A 121 -15.65 -10.67 -6.60
CA LEU A 121 -15.56 -9.23 -6.81
C LEU A 121 -16.69 -8.48 -6.10
N ILE A 122 -17.93 -8.98 -6.17
CA ILE A 122 -19.07 -8.41 -5.44
C ILE A 122 -18.78 -8.38 -3.95
N HIS A 123 -18.28 -9.49 -3.39
CA HIS A 123 -17.91 -9.54 -1.98
C HIS A 123 -16.79 -8.55 -1.64
N LEU A 124 -15.75 -8.45 -2.48
CA LEU A 124 -14.68 -7.47 -2.30
C LEU A 124 -15.22 -6.04 -2.24
N ILE A 125 -16.14 -5.68 -3.13
CA ILE A 125 -16.73 -4.33 -3.21
C ILE A 125 -17.56 -3.98 -1.97
N THR A 126 -18.06 -4.97 -1.22
CA THR A 126 -18.72 -4.69 0.08
C THR A 126 -17.74 -4.24 1.18
N ILE A 127 -16.45 -4.50 0.99
CA ILE A 127 -15.40 -4.20 1.98
C ILE A 127 -14.56 -3.01 1.51
N ASP A 128 -14.30 -2.94 0.19
CA ASP A 128 -13.49 -1.91 -0.44
C ASP A 128 -14.29 -0.62 -0.69
N SER A 129 -13.73 0.53 -0.33
CA SER A 129 -14.42 1.81 -0.43
C SER A 129 -14.57 2.25 -1.89
N ALA A 130 -15.77 2.72 -2.24
CA ALA A 130 -16.05 3.32 -3.54
C ALA A 130 -15.52 4.76 -3.69
N GLN A 131 -15.03 5.39 -2.61
CA GLN A 131 -14.71 6.83 -2.58
C GLN A 131 -13.27 7.16 -2.16
N ASN A 132 -12.48 6.14 -1.84
CA ASN A 132 -11.06 6.29 -1.51
C ASN A 132 -10.17 6.00 -2.73
N CYS A 133 -10.50 6.60 -3.89
CA CYS A 133 -9.78 6.29 -5.13
C CYS A 133 -8.41 6.98 -5.24
N LEU A 134 -8.35 8.32 -5.19
CA LEU A 134 -7.14 9.11 -5.42
C LEU A 134 -6.53 9.61 -4.09
N PRO A 135 -5.25 9.33 -3.79
CA PRO A 135 -4.32 8.43 -4.48
C PRO A 135 -4.57 6.95 -4.13
N SER A 136 -4.14 6.01 -4.99
CA SER A 136 -4.33 4.58 -4.71
C SER A 136 -3.41 4.09 -3.58
N LEU A 137 -4.01 3.69 -2.45
CA LEU A 137 -3.27 3.02 -1.37
C LEU A 137 -2.79 1.64 -1.78
N HIS A 138 -3.57 0.90 -2.56
CA HIS A 138 -3.16 -0.40 -3.10
C HIS A 138 -1.87 -0.29 -3.92
N ALA A 139 -1.77 0.73 -4.79
CA ALA A 139 -0.54 1.01 -5.53
C ALA A 139 0.62 1.36 -4.60
N SER A 140 0.38 2.27 -3.64
CA SER A 140 1.40 2.74 -2.70
C SER A 140 2.01 1.58 -1.91
N LEU A 141 1.16 0.75 -1.29
CA LEU A 141 1.58 -0.38 -0.48
C LEU A 141 2.27 -1.47 -1.32
N THR A 142 1.81 -1.70 -2.56
CA THR A 142 2.44 -2.63 -3.50
C THR A 142 3.86 -2.19 -3.83
N VAL A 143 4.05 -0.91 -4.18
CA VAL A 143 5.39 -0.35 -4.47
C VAL A 143 6.33 -0.49 -3.28
N LEU A 144 5.88 -0.09 -2.08
CA LEU A 144 6.71 -0.20 -0.87
C LEU A 144 7.10 -1.66 -0.58
N SER A 145 6.18 -2.59 -0.78
CA SER A 145 6.38 -4.02 -0.57
C SER A 145 7.37 -4.61 -1.58
N VAL A 146 7.22 -4.29 -2.85
CA VAL A 146 8.17 -4.70 -3.90
C VAL A 146 9.54 -4.10 -3.66
N TYR A 147 9.62 -2.81 -3.29
CA TYR A 147 10.87 -2.14 -2.99
C TYR A 147 11.60 -2.74 -1.80
N VAL A 148 10.90 -3.08 -0.72
CA VAL A 148 11.57 -3.65 0.46
C VAL A 148 12.08 -5.08 0.20
N LEU A 149 11.39 -5.82 -0.67
CA LEU A 149 11.77 -7.16 -1.13
C LEU A 149 12.88 -7.13 -2.21
N TRP A 150 13.13 -5.97 -2.81
CA TRP A 150 14.15 -5.77 -3.83
C TRP A 150 15.57 -5.90 -3.25
N GLN A 151 16.25 -7.00 -3.57
CA GLN A 151 17.64 -7.25 -3.20
C GLN A 151 18.54 -7.24 -4.44
N LYS A 152 19.56 -6.35 -4.45
CA LYS A 152 20.43 -6.13 -5.63
C LYS A 152 21.09 -7.42 -6.15
N GLN A 153 21.45 -8.33 -5.24
CA GLN A 153 22.18 -9.56 -5.55
C GLN A 153 21.29 -10.66 -6.16
N GLN A 154 19.96 -10.59 -6.06
CA GLN A 154 19.05 -11.67 -6.48
C GLN A 154 18.20 -11.28 -7.70
N LYS A 155 18.83 -11.22 -8.88
CA LYS A 155 18.24 -10.71 -10.13
C LYS A 155 16.89 -11.37 -10.49
N ILE A 156 16.76 -12.69 -10.36
CA ILE A 156 15.52 -13.42 -10.73
C ILE A 156 14.37 -13.05 -9.78
N ARG A 157 14.56 -13.19 -8.47
CA ARG A 157 13.53 -12.84 -7.48
C ARG A 157 13.08 -11.39 -7.60
N ARG A 158 14.02 -10.51 -7.89
CA ARG A 158 13.79 -9.10 -8.11
C ARG A 158 12.85 -8.84 -9.30
N LEU A 159 13.06 -9.55 -10.41
CA LEU A 159 12.14 -9.51 -11.55
C LEU A 159 10.77 -10.08 -11.18
N LEU A 160 10.72 -11.19 -10.43
CA LEU A 160 9.46 -11.78 -9.97
C LEU A 160 8.64 -10.80 -9.10
N TRP A 161 9.27 -10.08 -8.17
CA TRP A 161 8.58 -9.10 -7.33
C TRP A 161 8.04 -7.93 -8.15
N LEU A 162 8.81 -7.41 -9.12
CA LEU A 162 8.29 -6.37 -10.03
C LEU A 162 7.13 -6.87 -10.86
N MET A 163 7.28 -8.03 -11.48
CA MET A 163 6.23 -8.62 -12.31
C MET A 163 4.95 -8.79 -11.49
N TRP A 164 5.06 -9.29 -10.26
CA TRP A 164 3.91 -9.42 -9.37
C TRP A 164 3.29 -8.04 -9.05
N GLY A 165 4.10 -7.04 -8.69
CA GLY A 165 3.59 -5.69 -8.44
C GLY A 165 2.90 -5.05 -9.64
N VAL A 166 3.45 -5.23 -10.85
CA VAL A 166 2.85 -4.75 -12.11
C VAL A 166 1.54 -5.48 -12.39
N LEU A 167 1.48 -6.79 -12.18
CA LEU A 167 0.26 -7.58 -12.37
C LEU A 167 -0.85 -7.20 -11.38
N ILE A 168 -0.50 -6.85 -10.13
CA ILE A 168 -1.45 -6.27 -9.17
C ILE A 168 -1.93 -4.90 -9.67
N GLY A 169 -1.03 -4.03 -10.11
CA GLY A 169 -1.40 -2.72 -10.68
C GLY A 169 -2.34 -2.84 -11.88
N PHE A 170 -2.06 -3.78 -12.77
CA PHE A 170 -2.93 -4.09 -13.90
C PHE A 170 -4.30 -4.60 -13.45
N SER A 171 -4.36 -5.55 -12.50
CA SER A 171 -5.63 -6.10 -12.04
C SER A 171 -6.51 -5.06 -11.34
N ILE A 172 -5.90 -4.11 -10.63
CA ILE A 172 -6.61 -2.98 -10.01
C ILE A 172 -7.37 -2.17 -11.08
N ILE A 173 -6.72 -1.85 -12.21
CA ILE A 173 -7.36 -1.11 -13.31
C ILE A 173 -8.38 -1.98 -14.04
N GLN A 174 -8.06 -3.26 -14.26
CA GLN A 174 -8.95 -4.23 -14.91
C GLN A 174 -10.25 -4.46 -14.14
N LEU A 175 -10.23 -4.39 -12.81
CA LEU A 175 -11.42 -4.50 -11.95
C LEU A 175 -12.13 -3.17 -11.74
N ARG A 176 -11.64 -2.09 -12.35
CA ARG A 176 -12.11 -0.71 -12.15
C ARG A 176 -12.20 -0.36 -10.67
N ARG A 177 -11.20 -0.74 -9.87
CA ARG A 177 -11.09 -0.30 -8.46
C ARG A 177 -10.36 1.03 -8.35
N HIS A 178 -9.37 1.22 -9.21
CA HIS A 178 -8.69 2.48 -9.42
C HIS A 178 -8.44 2.69 -10.92
N LEU A 179 -8.31 3.94 -11.32
CA LEU A 179 -7.84 4.33 -12.65
C LEU A 179 -6.32 4.47 -12.66
N PHE A 180 -5.75 4.57 -13.86
CA PHE A 180 -4.32 4.75 -14.06
C PHE A 180 -3.79 5.98 -13.31
N ILE A 181 -4.56 7.08 -13.29
CA ILE A 181 -4.17 8.31 -12.58
C ILE A 181 -4.03 8.09 -11.06
N ASP A 182 -4.96 7.34 -10.46
CA ASP A 182 -4.92 6.96 -9.04
C ASP A 182 -3.70 6.11 -8.74
N LEU A 183 -3.41 5.16 -9.65
CA LEU A 183 -2.28 4.25 -9.54
C LEU A 183 -0.97 5.04 -9.57
N MET A 184 -0.81 5.97 -10.51
CA MET A 184 0.38 6.82 -10.62
C MET A 184 0.54 7.75 -9.41
N ALA A 185 -0.55 8.33 -8.92
CA ALA A 185 -0.54 9.15 -7.71
C ALA A 185 -0.11 8.32 -6.48
N GLY A 186 -0.56 7.07 -6.37
CA GLY A 186 -0.12 6.14 -5.33
C GLY A 186 1.35 5.73 -5.44
N ILE A 187 1.85 5.48 -6.67
CA ILE A 187 3.28 5.21 -6.89
C ILE A 187 4.12 6.42 -6.46
N LEU A 188 3.74 7.62 -6.87
CA LEU A 188 4.40 8.86 -6.47
C LEU A 188 4.38 9.03 -4.95
N MET A 189 3.23 8.75 -4.32
CA MET A 189 3.08 8.80 -2.86
C MET A 189 4.07 7.89 -2.15
N ALA A 190 4.16 6.63 -2.58
CA ALA A 190 5.11 5.67 -2.01
C ALA A 190 6.56 6.13 -2.14
N ILE A 191 6.94 6.73 -3.27
CA ILE A 191 8.28 7.26 -3.49
C ILE A 191 8.55 8.43 -2.53
N VAL A 192 7.65 9.41 -2.47
CA VAL A 192 7.82 10.62 -1.64
C VAL A 192 7.86 10.25 -0.17
N ILE A 193 6.83 9.59 0.35
CA ILE A 193 6.73 9.22 1.77
C ILE A 193 7.83 8.23 2.14
N GLY A 194 8.10 7.22 1.29
CA GLY A 194 9.18 6.27 1.51
C GLY A 194 10.55 6.94 1.63
N THR A 195 10.83 7.93 0.78
CA THR A 195 12.07 8.71 0.84
C THR A 195 12.14 9.57 2.10
N LEU A 196 11.06 10.29 2.45
CA LEU A 196 10.99 11.09 3.67
C LEU A 196 11.21 10.23 4.91
N CYS A 197 10.55 9.08 5.01
CA CYS A 197 10.75 8.13 6.11
C CYS A 197 12.19 7.63 6.19
N GLN A 198 12.83 7.37 5.05
CA GLN A 198 14.23 6.95 5.01
C GLN A 198 15.16 8.04 5.57
N LEU A 199 14.96 9.30 5.15
CA LEU A 199 15.75 10.44 5.61
C LEU A 199 15.58 10.70 7.11
N ILE A 200 14.33 10.65 7.61
CA ILE A 200 14.03 10.84 9.04
C ILE A 200 14.70 9.75 9.88
N LEU A 201 14.63 8.49 9.45
CA LEU A 201 15.27 7.38 10.17
C LEU A 201 16.80 7.50 10.17
N GLN A 202 17.41 7.90 9.06
CA GLN A 202 18.85 8.13 8.99
C GLN A 202 19.29 9.27 9.91
N ALA A 203 18.57 10.39 9.92
CA ALA A 203 18.84 11.51 10.80
C ALA A 203 18.69 11.14 12.29
N ALA A 204 17.69 10.32 12.63
CA ALA A 204 17.49 9.84 13.99
C ALA A 204 18.64 8.95 14.47
N VAL A 205 19.13 8.05 13.61
CA VAL A 205 20.30 7.19 13.92
C VAL A 205 21.56 8.04 14.10
N ALA A 206 21.86 8.94 13.16
CA ALA A 206 23.04 9.81 13.25
C ALA A 206 23.03 10.67 14.53
N ARG A 207 21.87 11.21 14.92
CA ARG A 207 21.70 11.99 16.15
C ARG A 207 21.93 11.14 17.41
N PHE A 208 21.50 9.88 17.39
CA PHE A 208 21.71 8.96 18.49
C PHE A 208 23.20 8.62 18.66
N ASP A 209 23.89 8.31 17.57
CA ASP A 209 25.32 7.99 17.59
C ASP A 209 26.17 9.18 18.05
N PHE A 210 25.85 10.40 17.60
CA PHE A 210 26.51 11.62 18.05
C PHE A 210 26.37 11.85 19.57
N LYS A 211 25.16 11.69 20.11
CA LYS A 211 24.92 11.83 21.56
C LYS A 211 25.69 10.79 22.37
N ARG A 212 25.79 9.56 21.87
CA ARG A 212 26.54 8.46 22.51
C ARG A 212 28.04 8.75 22.55
N SER A 213 28.62 9.25 21.44
CA SER A 213 30.04 9.63 21.40
C SER A 213 30.34 10.74 22.41
N LYS A 214 29.55 11.82 22.42
CA LYS A 214 29.77 12.94 23.35
C LYS A 214 29.68 12.52 24.83
N LYS A 215 28.78 11.59 25.16
CA LYS A 215 28.67 11.06 26.54
C LYS A 215 29.93 10.31 26.96
N TRP A 216 30.47 9.47 26.08
CA TRP A 216 31.71 8.72 26.33
C TRP A 216 32.91 9.64 26.55
N ASP A 217 33.00 10.75 25.81
CA ASP A 217 34.08 11.72 25.95
C ASP A 217 33.99 12.56 27.25
N MET A 218 32.79 12.68 27.85
CA MET A 218 32.60 13.37 29.14
C MET A 218 32.78 12.46 30.37
N GLU A 219 32.74 11.13 30.19
CA GLU A 219 32.95 10.14 31.24
C GLU A 219 34.41 9.66 31.32
N LYS A 220 35.29 10.19 30.46
CA LYS A 220 36.75 10.03 30.50
C LYS A 220 37.42 11.25 31.13
#